data_AF-A0A852Z206-F1
#
_entry.id   AF-A0A852Z206-F1
#
_cell.length_a   1.000
_cell.length_b   1.000
_cell.length_c   1.000
_cell.angle_alpha   90.00
_cell.angle_beta   90.00
_cell.angle_gamma   90.00
#
_symmetry.space_group_name_H-M   'P 1'
#
loop_
_entity.id
_entity.type
_entity.pdbx_description
1 polymer ?
#
loop_
_entity_poly.entity_id
_entity_poly.type
_entity_poly.pdbx_seq_one_letter_code
_entity_poly.pdbx_strand_id
1 'polypeptide(L)'
;MTHTGDAEGAEPGDAATELEELIFEEFEIGSLLPSESALATRLEVSRLTVREAIRSLQARGIVEIRKGRRPRVTAPSGDQVGDFFSTLLRFRPSSVFELLEVRHGLEVQTSTLAASNAGAGDISDLEHSIQAMTRATTSEEYHEADLRFHELLARASGNRILALLIEALAGSLRNSMIASYRGHRSLGGSPEDAARQHREVLERVRENDPAAAAAAMRKHLRTTERDLRATFATPPAEDS
;
A
#
# COMPACT_ATOMS: atom_id res chain seq x y z
N MET A 1 36.10 -16.70 48.29
CA MET A 1 35.91 -16.99 46.86
C MET A 1 34.45 -16.78 46.53
N THR A 2 34.10 -15.54 46.19
CA THR A 2 32.77 -15.13 45.74
C THR A 2 32.72 -15.33 44.24
N HIS A 3 31.88 -16.27 43.81
CA HIS A 3 31.58 -16.53 42.41
C HIS A 3 30.56 -15.47 41.95
N THR A 4 31.06 -14.35 41.43
CA THR A 4 30.28 -13.42 40.62
C THR A 4 30.03 -14.11 39.28
N GLY A 5 28.81 -14.62 39.10
CA GLY A 5 28.33 -15.07 37.81
C GLY A 5 28.22 -13.87 36.88
N ASP A 6 28.98 -13.93 35.79
CA ASP A 6 28.86 -13.01 34.67
C ASP A 6 27.44 -13.12 34.12
N ALA A 7 26.69 -12.02 34.22
CA ALA A 7 25.49 -11.82 33.45
C ALA A 7 25.93 -11.66 31.98
N GLU A 8 26.04 -12.78 31.29
CA GLU A 8 26.17 -12.85 29.84
C GLU A 8 24.86 -12.29 29.28
N GLY A 9 24.83 -10.96 29.10
CA GLY A 9 23.65 -10.22 28.69
C GLY A 9 23.18 -10.73 27.33
N ALA A 10 21.94 -11.19 27.28
CA ALA A 10 21.27 -11.59 26.05
C ALA A 10 21.56 -10.57 24.94
N GLU A 11 22.07 -11.06 23.81
CA GLU A 11 22.40 -10.18 22.69
C GLU A 11 21.13 -9.44 22.23
N PRO A 12 21.24 -8.19 21.74
CA PRO A 12 20.07 -7.39 21.35
C PRO A 12 19.12 -8.08 20.35
N GLY A 13 19.60 -9.04 19.55
CA GLY A 13 18.78 -9.83 18.63
C GLY A 13 17.86 -10.83 19.33
N ASP A 14 18.28 -11.33 20.50
CA ASP A 14 17.52 -12.29 21.32
C ASP A 14 16.34 -11.57 22.01
N ALA A 15 16.64 -10.45 22.68
CA ALA A 15 15.62 -9.63 23.35
C ALA A 15 14.56 -9.03 22.41
N ALA A 16 14.91 -8.78 21.13
CA ALA A 16 13.93 -8.34 20.13
C ALA A 16 12.95 -9.46 19.74
N THR A 17 13.45 -10.69 19.64
CA THR A 17 12.65 -11.87 19.31
C THR A 17 11.73 -12.24 20.46
N GLU A 18 12.25 -12.29 21.69
CA GLU A 18 11.44 -12.56 22.89
C GLU A 18 10.35 -11.50 23.11
N LEU A 19 10.68 -10.21 22.91
CA LEU A 19 9.69 -9.14 23.00
C LEU A 19 8.63 -9.25 21.91
N GLU A 20 9.00 -9.69 20.70
CA GLU A 20 8.05 -9.94 19.61
C GLU A 20 7.08 -11.07 19.94
N GLU A 21 7.59 -12.21 20.42
CA GLU A 21 6.76 -13.35 20.86
C GLU A 21 5.78 -12.91 21.95
N LEU A 22 6.28 -12.19 22.97
CA LEU A 22 5.45 -11.64 24.03
C LEU A 22 4.34 -10.71 23.49
N ILE A 23 4.66 -9.88 22.50
CA ILE A 23 3.68 -8.98 21.87
C ILE A 23 2.57 -9.79 21.20
N PHE A 24 2.91 -10.81 20.41
CA PHE A 24 1.92 -11.60 19.69
C PHE A 24 1.06 -12.47 20.60
N GLU A 25 1.59 -12.90 21.74
CA GLU A 25 0.85 -13.73 22.70
C GLU A 25 -0.11 -12.92 23.58
N GLU A 26 0.28 -11.70 23.98
CA GLU A 26 -0.40 -11.00 25.08
C GLU A 26 -1.00 -9.65 24.72
N PHE A 27 -0.68 -9.08 23.55
CA PHE A 27 -1.06 -7.71 23.22
C PHE A 27 -1.90 -7.65 21.96
N GLU A 28 -3.07 -7.01 22.08
CA GLU A 28 -3.90 -6.70 20.92
C GLU A 28 -3.30 -5.55 20.10
N ILE A 29 -3.58 -5.57 18.80
CA ILE A 29 -3.29 -4.46 17.90
C ILE A 29 -3.88 -3.17 18.46
N GLY A 30 -3.07 -2.13 18.55
CA GLY A 30 -3.45 -0.83 19.08
C GLY A 30 -3.35 -0.69 20.60
N SER A 31 -2.97 -1.73 21.35
CA SER A 31 -2.68 -1.64 22.78
C SER A 31 -1.31 -0.98 23.04
N LEU A 32 -1.11 -0.45 24.25
CA LEU A 32 0.15 0.16 24.68
C LEU A 32 1.04 -0.87 25.36
N LEU A 33 2.28 -1.01 24.89
CA LEU A 33 3.28 -1.84 25.55
C LEU A 33 3.65 -1.29 26.93
N PRO A 34 3.99 -2.14 27.94
CA PRO A 34 4.48 -1.74 29.25
C PRO A 34 5.64 -0.73 29.16
N SER A 35 5.94 -0.05 30.28
CA SER A 35 7.10 0.85 30.30
C SER A 35 8.40 0.07 30.03
N GLU A 36 9.42 0.73 29.47
CA GLU A 36 10.75 0.11 29.26
C GLU A 36 11.28 -0.56 30.54
N SER A 37 10.95 0.01 31.72
CA SER A 37 11.30 -0.58 33.01
C SER A 37 10.62 -1.91 33.29
N ALA A 38 9.30 -1.98 33.02
CA ALA A 38 8.52 -3.18 33.28
C ALA A 38 8.92 -4.30 32.32
N LEU A 39 9.18 -3.95 31.05
CA LEU A 39 9.70 -4.90 30.06
C LEU A 39 11.10 -5.38 30.43
N ALA A 40 11.99 -4.51 30.91
CA ALA A 40 13.34 -4.89 31.32
C ALA A 40 13.34 -5.87 32.49
N THR A 41 12.46 -5.66 33.48
CA THR A 41 12.26 -6.61 34.58
C THR A 41 11.69 -7.93 34.08
N ARG A 42 10.74 -7.89 33.14
CA ARG A 42 10.04 -9.08 32.65
C ARG A 42 10.90 -9.98 31.77
N LEU A 43 11.74 -9.37 30.93
CA LEU A 43 12.66 -10.05 30.02
C LEU A 43 14.05 -10.26 30.65
N GLU A 44 14.23 -9.89 31.92
CA GLU A 44 15.51 -10.01 32.65
C GLU A 44 16.73 -9.37 31.95
N VAL A 45 16.50 -8.32 31.16
CA VAL A 45 17.55 -7.59 30.42
C VAL A 45 17.67 -6.13 30.85
N SER A 46 18.70 -5.45 30.38
CA SER A 46 18.86 -4.01 30.64
C SER A 46 17.78 -3.17 29.94
N ARG A 47 17.44 -2.01 30.51
CA ARG A 47 16.55 -1.02 29.85
C ARG A 47 17.07 -0.57 28.49
N LEU A 48 18.40 -0.53 28.32
CA LEU A 48 19.02 -0.19 27.04
C LEU A 48 18.72 -1.28 26.00
N THR A 49 18.86 -2.55 26.38
CA THR A 49 18.53 -3.71 25.52
C THR A 49 17.07 -3.67 25.08
N VAL A 50 16.13 -3.43 26.01
CA VAL A 50 14.70 -3.25 25.69
C VAL A 50 14.48 -2.11 24.71
N ARG A 51 15.17 -0.99 24.87
CA ARG A 51 15.03 0.16 23.96
C ARG A 51 15.50 -0.18 22.55
N GLU A 52 16.61 -0.89 22.41
CA GLU A 52 17.08 -1.36 21.10
C GLU A 52 16.15 -2.41 20.48
N ALA A 53 15.61 -3.33 21.29
CA ALA A 53 14.59 -4.26 20.86
C ALA A 53 13.34 -3.54 20.33
N ILE A 54 12.79 -2.58 21.08
CA ILE A 54 11.63 -1.79 20.65
C ILE A 54 11.94 -1.01 19.35
N ARG A 55 13.16 -0.45 19.21
CA ARG A 55 13.57 0.23 17.96
C ARG A 55 13.64 -0.73 16.78
N SER A 56 14.16 -1.93 16.97
CA SER A 56 14.18 -2.99 15.96
C SER A 56 12.76 -3.39 15.53
N LEU A 57 11.87 -3.61 16.49
CA LEU A 57 10.46 -3.91 16.23
C LEU A 57 9.72 -2.74 15.57
N GLN A 58 10.08 -1.50 15.91
CA GLN A 58 9.55 -0.31 15.24
C GLN A 58 9.99 -0.27 13.77
N ALA A 59 11.26 -0.55 13.48
CA ALA A 59 11.77 -0.61 12.11
C ALA A 59 11.05 -1.67 11.28
N ARG A 60 10.57 -2.75 11.91
CA ARG A 60 9.77 -3.82 11.28
C ARG A 60 8.26 -3.58 11.27
N GLY A 61 7.80 -2.47 11.85
CA GLY A 61 6.37 -2.09 11.85
C GLY A 61 5.49 -2.90 12.80
N ILE A 62 6.08 -3.54 13.82
CA ILE A 62 5.35 -4.30 14.86
C ILE A 62 4.87 -3.36 15.97
N VAL A 63 5.59 -2.24 16.18
CA VAL A 63 5.22 -1.18 17.12
C VAL A 63 5.41 0.21 16.53
N GLU A 64 4.61 1.17 16.98
CA GLU A 64 4.77 2.60 16.68
C GLU A 64 5.16 3.36 17.96
N ILE A 65 6.20 4.20 17.87
CA ILE A 65 6.58 5.12 18.95
C ILE A 65 6.24 6.55 18.54
N ARG A 66 5.36 7.20 19.29
CA ARG A 66 5.10 8.64 19.17
C ARG A 66 5.82 9.40 20.29
N LYS A 67 6.33 10.60 19.98
CA LYS A 67 7.15 11.41 20.90
C LYS A 67 6.46 11.56 22.27
N GLY A 68 7.13 11.13 23.32
CA GLY A 68 6.64 11.22 24.71
C GLY A 68 5.53 10.22 25.08
N ARG A 69 5.25 9.22 24.24
CA ARG A 69 4.23 8.19 24.50
C ARG A 69 4.87 6.81 24.56
N ARG A 70 4.21 5.89 25.28
CA ARG A 70 4.58 4.46 25.29
C ARG A 70 4.41 3.87 23.88
N PRO A 71 5.22 2.87 23.49
CA PRO A 71 5.05 2.18 22.23
C PRO A 71 3.65 1.56 22.13
N ARG A 72 3.08 1.56 20.92
CA ARG A 72 1.79 0.99 20.61
C ARG A 72 1.96 -0.17 19.64
N VAL A 73 1.30 -1.31 19.86
CA VAL A 73 1.31 -2.43 18.90
C VAL A 73 0.58 -1.99 17.63
N THR A 74 1.17 -2.28 16.47
CA THR A 74 0.63 -1.92 15.16
C THR A 74 0.12 -3.13 14.38
N ALA A 75 -0.79 -2.88 13.45
CA ALA A 75 -1.10 -3.84 12.39
C ALA A 75 -0.08 -3.69 11.25
N PRO A 76 0.18 -4.74 10.46
CA PRO A 76 0.90 -4.59 9.21
C PRO A 76 0.25 -3.50 8.34
N SER A 77 1.04 -2.52 7.90
CA SER A 77 0.66 -1.54 6.90
C SER A 77 1.49 -1.73 5.64
N GLY A 78 0.99 -1.24 4.51
CA GLY A 78 1.73 -1.27 3.25
C GLY A 78 2.92 -0.30 3.19
N ASP A 79 3.03 0.63 4.14
CA ASP A 79 3.90 1.81 4.03
C ASP A 79 5.38 1.46 3.79
N GLN A 80 5.93 0.51 4.55
CA GLN A 80 7.34 0.12 4.40
C GLN A 80 7.64 -0.53 3.05
N VAL A 81 6.69 -1.33 2.55
CA VAL A 81 6.77 -1.92 1.22
C VAL A 81 6.66 -0.83 0.15
N GLY A 82 5.79 0.16 0.37
CA GLY A 82 5.67 1.33 -0.50
C GLY A 82 6.91 2.19 -0.57
N ASP A 83 7.58 2.42 0.56
CA ASP A 83 8.85 3.13 0.62
C ASP A 83 9.96 2.39 -0.15
N PHE A 84 9.99 1.06 -0.05
CA PHE A 84 10.90 0.23 -0.84
C PHE A 84 10.70 0.41 -2.35
N PHE A 85 9.46 0.28 -2.86
CA PHE A 85 9.18 0.47 -4.29
C PHE A 85 9.43 1.91 -4.75
N SER A 86 9.07 2.89 -3.92
CA SER A 86 9.32 4.31 -4.19
C SER A 86 10.82 4.59 -4.32
N THR A 87 11.64 3.98 -3.46
CA THR A 87 13.10 4.08 -3.50
C THR A 87 13.66 3.41 -4.74
N LEU A 88 13.19 2.20 -5.07
CA LEU A 88 13.59 1.48 -6.28
C LEU A 88 13.33 2.29 -7.56
N LEU A 89 12.16 2.88 -7.69
CA LEU A 89 11.79 3.71 -8.84
C LEU A 89 12.62 5.01 -8.94
N ARG A 90 13.04 5.58 -7.82
CA ARG A 90 13.96 6.73 -7.83
C ARG A 90 15.34 6.35 -8.37
N PHE A 91 15.84 5.17 -8.02
CA PHE A 91 17.12 4.67 -8.54
C PHE A 91 17.02 4.20 -9.99
N ARG A 92 15.90 3.63 -10.39
CA ARG A 92 15.65 3.12 -11.75
C ARG A 92 14.25 3.49 -12.24
N PRO A 93 14.06 4.69 -12.82
CA PRO A 93 12.76 5.13 -13.30
C PRO A 93 12.12 4.20 -14.34
N SER A 94 12.93 3.46 -15.13
CA SER A 94 12.45 2.47 -16.10
C SER A 94 11.72 1.28 -15.48
N SER A 95 11.95 0.98 -14.20
CA SER A 95 11.26 -0.10 -13.48
C SER A 95 9.77 0.17 -13.27
N VAL A 96 9.26 1.35 -13.68
CA VAL A 96 7.82 1.63 -13.73
C VAL A 96 7.06 0.65 -14.64
N PHE A 97 7.70 0.15 -15.70
CA PHE A 97 7.08 -0.85 -16.58
C PHE A 97 7.02 -2.23 -15.93
N GLU A 98 8.07 -2.65 -15.23
CA GLU A 98 8.09 -3.89 -14.44
C GLU A 98 7.04 -3.83 -13.31
N LEU A 99 6.91 -2.67 -12.67
CA LEU A 99 5.86 -2.44 -11.68
C LEU A 99 4.46 -2.55 -12.31
N LEU A 100 4.28 -2.06 -13.53
CA LEU A 100 2.99 -2.16 -14.23
C LEU A 100 2.63 -3.62 -14.56
N GLU A 101 3.61 -4.49 -14.83
CA GLU A 101 3.38 -5.93 -14.98
C GLU A 101 2.88 -6.57 -13.67
N VAL A 102 3.47 -6.19 -12.53
CA VAL A 102 3.02 -6.63 -11.20
C VAL A 102 1.58 -6.15 -10.95
N ARG A 103 1.29 -4.88 -11.25
CA ARG A 103 -0.07 -4.32 -11.15
C ARG A 103 -1.06 -5.10 -12.00
N HIS A 104 -0.68 -5.50 -13.21
CA HIS A 104 -1.54 -6.32 -14.07
C HIS A 104 -1.92 -7.65 -13.41
N GLY A 105 -1.00 -8.32 -12.73
CA GLY A 105 -1.34 -9.52 -11.94
C GLY A 105 -2.30 -9.21 -10.80
N LEU A 106 -1.96 -8.21 -9.97
CA LEU A 106 -2.69 -7.89 -8.75
C LEU A 106 -4.09 -7.33 -9.02
N GLU A 107 -4.20 -6.30 -9.86
CA GLU A 107 -5.44 -5.56 -10.07
C GLU A 107 -6.46 -6.38 -10.88
N VAL A 108 -6.01 -7.22 -11.82
CA VAL A 108 -6.90 -8.14 -12.54
C VAL A 108 -7.48 -9.17 -11.57
N GLN A 109 -6.67 -9.75 -10.69
CA GLN A 109 -7.17 -10.67 -9.67
C GLN A 109 -8.10 -9.96 -8.69
N THR A 110 -7.77 -8.74 -8.28
CA THR A 110 -8.62 -7.88 -7.45
C THR A 110 -9.98 -7.66 -8.09
N SER A 111 -10.05 -7.27 -9.38
CA SER A 111 -11.31 -7.08 -10.09
C SER A 111 -12.14 -8.37 -10.22
N THR A 112 -11.47 -9.51 -10.42
CA THR A 112 -12.10 -10.84 -10.50
C THR A 112 -12.78 -11.18 -9.18
N LEU A 113 -12.06 -11.00 -8.06
CA LEU A 113 -12.56 -11.31 -6.73
C LEU A 113 -13.62 -10.30 -6.27
N ALA A 114 -13.46 -9.01 -6.60
CA ALA A 114 -14.44 -7.98 -6.28
C ALA A 114 -15.78 -8.27 -6.96
N ALA A 115 -15.78 -8.73 -8.21
CA ALA A 115 -17.01 -9.14 -8.89
C ALA A 115 -17.74 -10.30 -8.19
N SER A 116 -17.04 -11.14 -7.42
CA SER A 116 -17.67 -12.22 -6.66
C SER A 116 -18.11 -11.81 -5.26
N ASN A 117 -17.48 -10.78 -4.67
CA ASN A 117 -17.56 -10.51 -3.23
C ASN A 117 -18.14 -9.13 -2.88
N ALA A 118 -18.15 -8.17 -3.82
CA ALA A 118 -18.55 -6.80 -3.54
C ALA A 118 -20.02 -6.71 -3.12
N GLY A 119 -20.27 -6.05 -1.99
CA GLY A 119 -21.61 -5.72 -1.53
C GLY A 119 -22.12 -4.40 -2.11
N ALA A 120 -23.40 -4.08 -1.86
CA ALA A 120 -24.00 -2.82 -2.31
C ALA A 120 -23.27 -1.56 -1.79
N GLY A 121 -22.71 -1.62 -0.58
CA GLY A 121 -21.88 -0.55 -0.02
C GLY A 121 -20.59 -0.33 -0.82
N ASP A 122 -19.88 -1.41 -1.16
CA ASP A 122 -18.66 -1.33 -1.98
C ASP A 122 -18.94 -0.76 -3.36
N ILE A 123 -20.05 -1.18 -4.00
CA ILE A 123 -20.47 -0.63 -5.29
C ILE A 123 -20.73 0.88 -5.18
N SER A 124 -21.43 1.33 -4.14
CA SER A 124 -21.71 2.74 -3.93
C SER A 124 -20.43 3.55 -3.72
N ASP A 125 -19.47 3.04 -2.94
CA ASP A 125 -18.19 3.71 -2.72
C ASP A 125 -17.37 3.82 -4.00
N LEU A 126 -17.36 2.77 -4.83
CA LEU A 126 -16.72 2.76 -6.15
C LEU A 126 -17.39 3.76 -7.13
N GLU A 127 -18.72 3.88 -7.09
CA GLU A 127 -19.43 4.90 -7.87
C GLU A 127 -19.03 6.30 -7.44
N HIS A 128 -18.93 6.55 -6.13
CA HIS A 128 -18.54 7.85 -5.61
C HIS A 128 -17.12 8.23 -6.02
N SER A 129 -16.17 7.29 -6.02
CA SER A 129 -14.80 7.58 -6.47
C SER A 129 -14.78 7.93 -7.97
N ILE A 130 -15.52 7.22 -8.81
CA ILE A 130 -15.64 7.58 -10.24
C ILE A 130 -16.29 8.96 -10.42
N GLN A 131 -17.34 9.28 -9.66
CA GLN A 131 -17.96 10.61 -9.70
C GLN A 131 -16.97 11.70 -9.29
N ALA A 132 -16.15 11.46 -8.27
CA ALA A 132 -15.08 12.38 -7.87
C ALA A 132 -14.06 12.58 -9.02
N MET A 133 -13.66 11.52 -9.74
CA MET A 133 -12.81 11.65 -10.93
C MET A 133 -13.44 12.56 -11.99
N THR A 134 -14.73 12.41 -12.26
CA THR A 134 -15.42 13.22 -13.29
C THR A 134 -15.61 14.68 -12.89
N ARG A 135 -15.72 14.96 -11.59
CA ARG A 135 -15.92 16.30 -11.03
C ARG A 135 -14.61 17.00 -10.68
N ALA A 136 -13.49 16.29 -10.74
CA ALA A 136 -12.17 16.83 -10.44
C ALA A 136 -11.89 18.06 -11.31
N THR A 137 -11.51 19.15 -10.65
CA THR A 137 -11.14 20.41 -11.30
C THR A 137 -9.63 20.53 -11.47
N THR A 138 -8.88 19.74 -10.71
CA THR A 138 -7.42 19.68 -10.75
C THR A 138 -6.92 18.27 -11.07
N SER A 139 -5.68 18.19 -11.56
CA SER A 139 -5.02 16.89 -11.78
C SER A 139 -4.86 16.11 -10.47
N GLU A 140 -4.61 16.82 -9.36
CA GLU A 140 -4.42 16.23 -8.04
C GLU A 140 -5.69 15.51 -7.57
N GLU A 141 -6.83 16.19 -7.60
CA GLU A 141 -8.15 15.63 -7.25
C GLU A 141 -8.48 14.41 -8.11
N TYR A 142 -8.19 14.47 -9.41
CA TYR A 142 -8.42 13.35 -10.32
C TYR A 142 -7.60 12.12 -9.90
N HIS A 143 -6.30 12.28 -9.66
CA HIS A 143 -5.41 11.16 -9.30
C HIS A 143 -5.69 10.60 -7.92
N GLU A 144 -6.13 11.42 -6.96
CA GLU A 144 -6.58 10.93 -5.67
C GLU A 144 -7.83 10.05 -5.82
N ALA A 145 -8.80 10.49 -6.63
CA ALA A 145 -10.02 9.73 -6.89
C ALA A 145 -9.76 8.43 -7.68
N ASP A 146 -8.85 8.49 -8.65
CA ASP A 146 -8.34 7.35 -9.44
C ASP A 146 -7.74 6.29 -8.51
N LEU A 147 -6.74 6.68 -7.71
CA LEU A 147 -6.10 5.79 -6.74
C LEU A 147 -7.12 5.18 -5.76
N ARG A 148 -8.03 6.00 -5.24
CA ARG A 148 -9.08 5.57 -4.31
C ARG A 148 -9.99 4.51 -4.93
N PHE A 149 -10.30 4.58 -6.23
CA PHE A 149 -11.06 3.53 -6.90
C PHE A 149 -10.36 2.16 -6.79
N HIS A 150 -9.06 2.11 -7.08
CA HIS A 150 -8.30 0.86 -7.02
C HIS A 150 -8.17 0.31 -5.59
N GLU A 151 -7.99 1.17 -4.60
CA GLU A 151 -7.97 0.78 -3.18
C GLU A 151 -9.33 0.23 -2.72
N LEU A 152 -10.43 0.88 -3.10
CA LEU A 152 -11.79 0.42 -2.81
C LEU A 152 -12.06 -0.92 -3.48
N LEU A 153 -11.66 -1.09 -4.75
CA LEU A 153 -11.82 -2.35 -5.46
C LEU A 153 -11.03 -3.48 -4.80
N ALA A 154 -9.82 -3.19 -4.31
CA ALA A 154 -9.00 -4.13 -3.55
C ALA A 154 -9.65 -4.54 -2.23
N ARG A 155 -10.32 -3.61 -1.52
CA ARG A 155 -11.11 -3.94 -0.32
C ARG A 155 -12.33 -4.77 -0.66
N ALA A 156 -13.08 -4.39 -1.69
CA ALA A 156 -14.26 -5.10 -2.19
C ALA A 156 -13.95 -6.53 -2.67
N SER A 157 -12.69 -6.81 -3.01
CA SER A 157 -12.24 -8.17 -3.33
C SER A 157 -12.39 -9.18 -2.18
N GLY A 158 -12.53 -8.71 -0.94
CA GLY A 158 -12.57 -9.57 0.25
C GLY A 158 -11.21 -10.19 0.61
N ASN A 159 -10.16 -9.97 -0.19
CA ASN A 159 -8.82 -10.48 0.08
C ASN A 159 -7.97 -9.41 0.77
N ARG A 160 -7.80 -9.55 2.08
CA ARG A 160 -7.04 -8.59 2.90
C ARG A 160 -5.59 -8.41 2.46
N ILE A 161 -4.94 -9.47 1.96
CA ILE A 161 -3.55 -9.40 1.50
C ILE A 161 -3.45 -8.60 0.20
N LEU A 162 -4.39 -8.79 -0.74
CA LEU A 162 -4.44 -7.97 -1.95
C LEU A 162 -4.68 -6.49 -1.61
N ALA A 163 -5.58 -6.19 -0.68
CA ALA A 163 -5.80 -4.82 -0.22
C ALA A 163 -4.53 -4.18 0.34
N LEU A 164 -3.79 -4.90 1.19
CA LEU A 164 -2.51 -4.43 1.75
C LEU A 164 -1.42 -4.24 0.69
N LEU A 165 -1.37 -5.11 -0.33
CA LEU A 165 -0.41 -4.97 -1.44
C LEU A 165 -0.74 -3.77 -2.32
N ILE A 166 -2.02 -3.51 -2.61
CA ILE A 166 -2.43 -2.31 -3.36
C ILE A 166 -2.15 -1.03 -2.56
N GLU A 167 -2.46 -1.04 -1.26
CA GLU A 167 -2.13 0.06 -0.33
C GLU A 167 -0.62 0.32 -0.29
N ALA A 168 0.20 -0.74 -0.18
CA ALA A 168 1.66 -0.61 -0.25
C ALA A 168 2.13 0.04 -1.54
N LEU A 169 1.51 -0.32 -2.67
CA LEU A 169 1.89 0.23 -3.97
C LEU A 169 1.31 1.62 -4.24
N ALA A 170 0.43 2.16 -3.39
CA ALA A 170 -0.36 3.37 -3.63
C ALA A 170 0.48 4.59 -4.06
N GLY A 171 1.60 4.84 -3.37
CA GLY A 171 2.50 5.94 -3.71
C GLY A 171 3.15 5.78 -5.10
N SER A 172 3.54 4.56 -5.45
CA SER A 172 4.14 4.25 -6.75
C SER A 172 3.09 4.21 -7.87
N LEU A 173 1.89 3.69 -7.57
CA LEU A 173 0.68 3.71 -8.40
C LEU A 173 0.36 5.13 -8.82
N ARG A 174 0.28 6.04 -7.85
CA ARG A 174 -0.04 7.46 -8.07
C ARG A 174 0.93 8.12 -9.05
N ASN A 175 2.24 7.90 -8.88
CA ASN A 175 3.25 8.46 -9.79
C ASN A 175 3.12 7.89 -11.21
N SER A 176 2.85 6.58 -11.32
CA SER A 176 2.59 5.91 -12.61
C SER A 176 1.31 6.44 -13.28
N MET A 177 0.23 6.66 -12.53
CA MET A 177 -1.03 7.23 -13.01
C MET A 177 -0.85 8.66 -13.51
N ILE A 178 -0.10 9.51 -12.79
CA ILE A 178 0.23 10.88 -13.24
C ILE A 178 0.99 10.84 -14.57
N ALA A 179 2.01 9.99 -14.68
CA ALA A 179 2.79 9.87 -15.90
C ALA A 179 1.91 9.35 -17.05
N SER A 180 1.15 8.28 -16.84
CA SER A 180 0.20 7.73 -17.81
C SER A 180 -0.82 8.77 -18.27
N TYR A 181 -1.39 9.55 -17.36
CA TYR A 181 -2.38 10.57 -17.70
C TYR A 181 -1.79 11.67 -18.59
N ARG A 182 -0.54 12.10 -18.35
CA ARG A 182 0.15 13.04 -19.26
C ARG A 182 0.26 12.48 -20.68
N GLY A 183 0.57 11.20 -20.81
CA GLY A 183 0.66 10.53 -22.10
C GLY A 183 -0.71 10.34 -22.78
N HIS A 184 -1.74 10.02 -22.01
CA HIS A 184 -3.12 9.97 -22.50
C HIS A 184 -3.53 11.34 -23.08
N ARG A 185 -3.19 12.43 -22.38
CA ARG A 185 -3.42 13.80 -22.87
C ARG A 185 -2.61 14.12 -24.13
N SER A 186 -1.35 13.71 -24.22
CA SER A 186 -0.52 13.97 -25.42
C SER A 186 -1.01 13.21 -26.65
N LEU A 187 -1.64 12.06 -26.45
CA LEU A 187 -2.31 11.28 -27.50
C LEU A 187 -3.72 11.81 -27.86
N GLY A 188 -4.14 12.95 -27.29
CA GLY A 188 -5.44 13.57 -27.56
C GLY A 188 -6.60 12.98 -26.76
N GLY A 189 -6.32 12.16 -25.75
CA GLY A 189 -7.31 11.59 -24.86
C GLY A 189 -7.94 12.61 -23.91
N SER A 190 -9.19 12.38 -23.54
CA SER A 190 -9.94 13.22 -22.60
C SER A 190 -10.00 12.59 -21.20
N PRO A 191 -10.20 13.38 -20.12
CA PRO A 191 -10.39 12.83 -18.77
C PRO A 191 -11.60 11.88 -18.69
N GLU A 192 -12.64 12.17 -19.47
CA GLU A 192 -13.85 11.35 -19.56
C GLU A 192 -13.57 9.94 -20.10
N ASP A 193 -12.55 9.77 -20.97
CA ASP A 193 -12.17 8.46 -21.49
C ASP A 193 -11.63 7.53 -20.40
N ALA A 194 -10.87 8.09 -19.46
CA ALA A 194 -10.29 7.32 -18.37
C ALA A 194 -11.35 6.99 -17.30
N ALA A 195 -12.24 7.93 -16.96
CA ALA A 195 -13.38 7.65 -16.07
C ALA A 195 -14.32 6.58 -16.66
N ARG A 196 -14.51 6.56 -17.98
CA ARG A 196 -15.32 5.54 -18.67
C ARG A 196 -14.76 4.12 -18.52
N GLN A 197 -13.44 3.95 -18.51
CA GLN A 197 -12.82 2.64 -18.31
C GLN A 197 -13.07 2.10 -16.89
N HIS A 198 -12.99 2.97 -15.88
CA HIS A 198 -13.32 2.61 -14.50
C HIS A 198 -14.80 2.22 -14.35
N ARG A 199 -15.71 2.94 -15.02
CA ARG A 199 -17.13 2.54 -15.09
C ARG A 199 -17.30 1.17 -15.72
N GLU A 200 -16.59 0.87 -16.81
CA GLU A 200 -16.66 -0.45 -17.46
C GLU A 200 -16.24 -1.56 -16.49
N VAL A 201 -15.20 -1.36 -15.67
CA VAL A 201 -14.83 -2.31 -14.61
C VAL A 201 -15.94 -2.44 -13.57
N LEU A 202 -16.45 -1.32 -13.05
CA LEU A 202 -17.47 -1.31 -12.02
C LEU A 202 -18.78 -1.98 -12.46
N GLU A 203 -19.21 -1.77 -13.70
CA GLU A 203 -20.41 -2.46 -14.22
C GLU A 203 -20.24 -3.97 -14.20
N ARG A 204 -19.07 -4.49 -14.59
CA ARG A 204 -18.82 -5.94 -14.55
C ARG A 204 -18.74 -6.50 -13.14
N VAL A 205 -18.24 -5.70 -12.19
CA VAL A 205 -18.28 -6.03 -10.77
C VAL A 205 -19.73 -6.07 -10.28
N ARG A 206 -20.55 -5.09 -10.64
CA ARG A 206 -21.99 -5.02 -10.28
C ARG A 206 -22.81 -6.17 -10.87
N GLU A 207 -22.48 -6.58 -12.10
CA GLU A 207 -23.13 -7.70 -12.79
C GLU A 207 -22.75 -9.07 -12.19
N ASN A 208 -21.81 -9.11 -11.23
CA ASN A 208 -21.22 -10.33 -10.68
C ASN A 208 -20.61 -11.22 -11.77
N ASP A 209 -19.88 -10.63 -12.71
CA ASP A 209 -19.15 -11.36 -13.77
C ASP A 209 -17.63 -11.23 -13.58
N PRO A 210 -16.99 -12.18 -12.86
CA PRO A 210 -15.55 -12.16 -12.62
C PRO A 210 -14.70 -12.20 -13.89
N ALA A 211 -15.14 -12.92 -14.92
CA ALA A 211 -14.39 -13.06 -16.16
C ALA A 211 -14.41 -11.75 -16.95
N ALA A 212 -15.56 -11.10 -17.03
CA ALA A 212 -15.70 -9.83 -17.72
C ALA A 212 -15.08 -8.66 -16.93
N ALA A 213 -15.12 -8.68 -15.59
CA ALA A 213 -14.40 -7.72 -14.74
C ALA A 213 -12.88 -7.81 -14.95
N ALA A 214 -12.34 -9.03 -14.98
CA ALA A 214 -10.94 -9.28 -15.32
C ALA A 214 -10.60 -8.75 -16.72
N ALA A 215 -11.44 -8.99 -17.72
CA ALA A 215 -11.21 -8.51 -19.08
C ALA A 215 -11.22 -6.97 -19.17
N ALA A 216 -12.16 -6.32 -18.48
CA ALA A 216 -12.25 -4.86 -18.40
C ALA A 216 -11.00 -4.26 -17.73
N MET A 217 -10.54 -4.83 -16.62
CA MET A 217 -9.34 -4.36 -15.93
C MET A 217 -8.08 -4.55 -16.79
N ARG A 218 -7.94 -5.69 -17.48
CA ARG A 218 -6.82 -5.89 -18.42
C ARG A 218 -6.82 -4.85 -19.54
N LYS A 219 -7.99 -4.50 -20.06
CA LYS A 219 -8.12 -3.47 -21.10
C LYS A 219 -7.69 -2.11 -20.56
N HIS A 220 -8.17 -1.73 -19.38
CA HIS A 220 -7.77 -0.50 -18.70
C HIS A 220 -6.24 -0.42 -18.53
N LEU A 221 -5.61 -1.45 -17.97
CA LEU A 221 -4.17 -1.45 -17.72
C LEU A 221 -3.32 -1.44 -19.01
N ARG A 222 -3.79 -2.07 -20.10
CA ARG A 222 -3.13 -1.94 -21.40
C ARG A 222 -3.20 -0.51 -21.96
N THR A 223 -4.31 0.19 -21.73
CA THR A 223 -4.41 1.61 -22.08
C THR A 223 -3.44 2.43 -21.24
N THR A 224 -3.41 2.21 -19.93
CA THR A 224 -2.44 2.83 -19.02
C THR A 224 -0.99 2.60 -19.46
N GLU A 225 -0.64 1.38 -19.88
CA GLU A 225 0.71 1.08 -20.39
C GLU A 225 1.04 1.87 -21.66
N ARG A 226 0.13 1.84 -22.64
CA ARG A 226 0.30 2.59 -23.90
C ARG A 226 0.54 4.07 -23.63
N ASP A 227 -0.27 4.64 -22.76
CA ASP A 227 -0.23 6.07 -22.44
C ASP A 227 1.05 6.41 -21.67
N LEU A 228 1.43 5.58 -20.70
CA LEU A 228 2.70 5.71 -19.98
C LEU A 228 3.90 5.70 -20.95
N ARG A 229 3.91 4.80 -21.94
CA ARG A 229 4.96 4.76 -22.97
C ARG A 229 5.04 6.05 -23.78
N ALA A 230 3.90 6.66 -24.10
CA ALA A 230 3.86 7.93 -24.83
C ALA A 230 4.51 9.09 -24.03
N THR A 231 4.38 9.07 -22.70
CA THR A 231 5.04 10.05 -21.82
C THR A 231 6.56 9.98 -21.89
N PHE A 232 7.13 8.78 -22.01
CA PHE A 232 8.59 8.60 -22.12
C PHE A 232 9.12 8.71 -23.56
N ALA A 233 8.24 8.59 -24.56
CA ALA A 233 8.59 8.77 -25.97
C ALA A 233 8.61 10.24 -26.42
N THR A 234 7.95 11.13 -25.67
CA THR A 234 7.88 12.56 -25.98
C THR A 234 8.91 13.30 -25.10
N PRO A 235 9.91 14.02 -25.66
CA PRO A 235 10.79 14.84 -24.86
C PRO A 235 9.97 15.92 -24.12
N PRO A 236 10.35 16.33 -22.90
CA PRO A 236 9.65 17.39 -22.20
C PRO A 236 9.63 18.64 -23.09
N ALA A 237 8.46 19.27 -23.23
CA ALA A 237 8.37 20.57 -23.85
C ALA A 237 9.26 21.53 -23.06
N GLU A 238 10.21 22.18 -23.73
CA GLU A 238 11.00 23.26 -23.13
C GLU A 238 10.02 24.37 -22.72
N ASP A 239 9.87 24.59 -21.42
CA ASP A 239 9.13 25.74 -20.88
C ASP A 239 9.76 27.01 -21.47
N SER A 240 8.96 27.76 -22.22
CA SER A 240 9.29 29.10 -22.77
C SER A 240 8.91 30.19 -21.79
#